data_AF-A0A250XN43-F1
#
_entry.id   AF-A0A250XN43-F1
#
_cell.length_a   1.000
_cell.length_b   1.000
_cell.length_c   1.000
_cell.angle_alpha   90.00
_cell.angle_beta   90.00
_cell.angle_gamma   90.00
#
_symmetry.space_group_name_H-M   'P 1'
#
loop_
_entity.id
_entity.type
_entity.pdbx_description
1 polymer ?
#
loop_
_entity_poly.entity_id
_entity_poly.type
_entity_poly.pdbx_seq_one_letter_code
_entity_poly.pdbx_strand_id
1 'polypeptide(L)'
;MDFTGEVGRLAVAKATERDDTAVRATLVLLQDLLARFNVLDPRQACLVKKMGPLQATCDKVERLVYELSLAKGSSLMQSRLQGGVGGDVAAGGSTSMGVAGGEDAGS
;
A
#
# COMPACT_ATOMS: atom_id res chain seq x y z
N MET A 1 -4.88 -24.86 16.34
CA MET A 1 -4.38 -23.61 15.71
C MET A 1 -4.20 -23.95 14.25
N ASP A 2 -4.92 -23.26 13.36
CA ASP A 2 -5.04 -23.68 11.95
C ASP A 2 -4.30 -22.72 11.01
N PHE A 3 -3.58 -23.30 10.04
CA PHE A 3 -2.75 -22.56 9.08
C PHE A 3 -3.47 -21.41 8.39
N THR A 4 -4.68 -21.65 7.87
CA THR A 4 -5.49 -20.63 7.19
C THR A 4 -5.89 -19.48 8.12
N GLY A 5 -6.19 -19.78 9.38
CA GLY A 5 -6.48 -18.78 10.40
C GLY A 5 -5.26 -17.93 10.76
N GLU A 6 -4.07 -18.51 10.76
CA GLU A 6 -2.82 -17.77 11.03
C GLU A 6 -2.39 -16.89 9.86
N VAL A 7 -2.47 -17.41 8.63
CA VAL A 7 -2.21 -16.63 7.41
C VAL A 7 -3.20 -15.46 7.29
N GLY A 8 -4.47 -15.66 7.63
CA GLY A 8 -5.47 -14.58 7.68
C GLY A 8 -5.13 -13.51 8.73
N ARG A 9 -4.66 -13.89 9.92
CA ARG A 9 -4.18 -12.93 10.95
C ARG A 9 -2.97 -12.14 10.47
N LEU A 10 -1.98 -12.80 9.88
CA LEU A 10 -0.78 -12.17 9.34
C LEU A 10 -1.13 -11.16 8.23
N ALA A 11 -2.03 -11.51 7.31
CA ALA A 11 -2.48 -10.62 6.25
C ALA A 11 -3.16 -9.35 6.80
N VAL A 12 -4.00 -9.47 7.84
CA VAL A 12 -4.64 -8.32 8.50
C VAL A 12 -3.62 -7.44 9.22
N ALA A 13 -2.64 -8.03 9.91
CA ALA A 13 -1.55 -7.28 10.56
C ALA A 13 -0.75 -6.47 9.51
N LYS A 14 -0.36 -7.11 8.40
CA LYS A 14 0.37 -6.45 7.31
C LYS A 14 -0.46 -5.41 6.55
N ALA A 15 -1.76 -5.62 6.40
CA ALA A 15 -2.66 -4.60 5.86
C ALA A 15 -2.78 -3.37 6.79
N THR A 16 -2.76 -3.59 8.10
CA THR A 16 -2.75 -2.50 9.11
C THR A 16 -1.46 -1.68 9.03
N GLU A 17 -0.32 -2.34 8.80
CA GLU A 17 0.98 -1.70 8.51
C GLU A 17 1.06 -1.07 7.11
N ARG A 18 0.01 -1.19 6.27
CA ARG A 18 -0.04 -0.78 4.86
C ARG A 18 1.01 -1.46 3.96
N ASP A 19 1.54 -2.60 4.38
CA ASP A 19 2.49 -3.44 3.63
C ASP A 19 1.76 -4.23 2.52
N ASP A 20 1.39 -3.52 1.46
CA ASP A 20 0.75 -4.06 0.26
C ASP A 20 1.59 -5.17 -0.41
N THR A 21 2.92 -5.13 -0.29
CA THR A 21 3.80 -6.17 -0.84
C THR A 21 3.63 -7.49 -0.08
N ALA A 22 3.67 -7.47 1.25
CA ALA A 22 3.46 -8.67 2.06
C ALA A 22 2.03 -9.23 1.92
N VAL A 23 1.01 -8.36 1.85
CA VAL A 23 -0.39 -8.80 1.66
C VAL A 23 -0.57 -9.45 0.27
N ARG A 24 0.01 -8.89 -0.80
CA ARG A 24 0.00 -9.50 -2.15
C ARG A 24 0.77 -10.82 -2.19
N ALA A 25 1.95 -10.90 -1.57
CA ALA A 25 2.71 -12.16 -1.48
C ALA A 25 1.92 -13.25 -0.75
N THR A 26 1.17 -12.87 0.29
CA THR A 26 0.27 -13.77 1.02
C THR A 26 -0.89 -14.26 0.13
N LEU A 27 -1.47 -13.39 -0.71
CA LEU A 27 -2.51 -13.78 -1.67
C LEU A 27 -1.99 -14.79 -2.70
N VAL A 28 -0.83 -14.52 -3.31
CA VAL A 28 -0.20 -15.41 -4.29
C VAL A 28 0.04 -16.80 -3.69
N LEU A 29 0.56 -16.86 -2.45
CA LEU A 29 0.77 -18.13 -1.74
C LEU A 29 -0.54 -18.91 -1.55
N LEU A 30 -1.64 -18.24 -1.20
CA LEU A 30 -2.96 -18.87 -1.03
C LEU A 30 -3.53 -19.37 -2.36
N GLN A 31 -3.36 -18.61 -3.44
CA GLN A 31 -3.77 -19.01 -4.80
C GLN A 31 -2.96 -20.21 -5.31
N ASP A 32 -1.64 -20.24 -5.11
CA ASP A 32 -0.77 -21.37 -5.44
C ASP A 32 -1.15 -22.64 -4.66
N LEU A 33 -1.48 -22.49 -3.37
CA LEU A 33 -1.98 -23.60 -2.54
C LEU A 33 -3.32 -24.13 -3.09
N LEU A 34 -4.27 -23.26 -3.40
CA LEU A 34 -5.57 -23.65 -4.00
C LEU A 34 -5.39 -24.36 -5.35
N ALA A 35 -4.52 -23.85 -6.21
CA ALA A 35 -4.21 -24.47 -7.49
C ALA A 35 -3.63 -25.89 -7.31
N ARG A 36 -2.71 -26.08 -6.36
CA ARG A 36 -2.16 -27.40 -6.02
C ARG A 36 -3.23 -28.33 -5.44
N PHE A 37 -4.12 -27.83 -4.57
CA PHE A 37 -5.21 -28.63 -4.01
C PHE A 37 -6.21 -29.10 -5.07
N ASN A 38 -6.50 -28.29 -6.09
CA ASN A 38 -7.40 -28.66 -7.19
C ASN A 38 -6.88 -29.80 -8.08
N VAL A 39 -5.57 -30.10 -8.05
CA VAL A 39 -4.97 -31.21 -8.81
C VAL A 39 -4.95 -32.53 -8.01
N LEU A 40 -5.25 -32.49 -6.71
CA LEU A 40 -5.30 -33.69 -5.86
C LEU A 40 -6.63 -34.43 -5.98
N ASP A 41 -6.61 -35.74 -5.74
CA ASP A 41 -7.79 -36.61 -5.87
C ASP A 41 -8.93 -36.17 -4.92
N PRO A 42 -10.10 -35.75 -5.43
CA PRO A 42 -11.23 -35.29 -4.62
C PRO A 42 -11.85 -36.39 -3.75
N ARG A 43 -11.50 -37.68 -3.95
CA ARG A 43 -11.89 -38.78 -3.05
C ARG A 43 -11.27 -38.64 -1.65
N GLN A 44 -10.23 -37.82 -1.48
CA GLN A 44 -9.62 -37.54 -0.18
C GLN A 44 -10.48 -36.56 0.62
N ALA A 45 -11.53 -37.07 1.27
CA ALA A 45 -12.53 -36.27 2.00
C ALA A 45 -11.97 -35.37 3.12
N CYS A 46 -10.75 -35.63 3.60
CA CYS A 46 -10.03 -34.77 4.54
C CYS A 46 -9.51 -33.46 3.90
N LEU A 47 -9.19 -33.49 2.60
CA LEU A 47 -8.72 -32.35 1.82
C LEU A 47 -9.87 -31.44 1.38
N VAL A 48 -10.98 -32.01 0.91
CA VAL A 48 -12.20 -31.26 0.56
C VAL A 48 -12.68 -30.41 1.74
N LYS A 49 -12.62 -30.94 2.96
CA LYS A 49 -12.94 -30.20 4.20
C LYS A 49 -11.98 -29.03 4.51
N LYS A 50 -10.75 -29.07 4.01
CA LYS A 50 -9.74 -28.00 4.17
C LYS A 50 -9.79 -26.95 3.05
N MET A 51 -10.33 -27.29 1.86
CA MET A 51 -10.46 -26.35 0.75
C MET A 51 -11.41 -25.18 1.07
N GLY A 52 -12.59 -25.42 1.64
CA GLY A 52 -13.55 -24.35 1.96
C GLY A 52 -12.98 -23.24 2.86
N PRO A 53 -12.35 -23.58 4.01
CA PRO A 53 -11.65 -22.60 4.85
C PRO A 53 -10.48 -21.89 4.16
N LEU A 54 -9.82 -22.54 3.19
CA LEU A 54 -8.72 -21.95 2.43
C LEU A 54 -9.24 -20.93 1.39
N GLN A 55 -10.30 -21.28 0.64
CA GLN A 55 -10.99 -20.36 -0.28
C GLN A 55 -11.49 -19.12 0.48
N ALA A 56 -12.25 -19.33 1.56
CA ALA A 56 -12.76 -18.23 2.39
C ALA A 56 -11.65 -17.39 3.09
N THR A 57 -10.39 -17.85 3.09
CA THR A 57 -9.23 -17.07 3.51
C THR A 57 -8.64 -16.29 2.33
N CYS A 58 -8.52 -16.92 1.15
CA CYS A 58 -8.13 -16.27 -0.09
C CYS A 58 -9.01 -15.06 -0.41
N ASP A 59 -10.34 -15.24 -0.40
CA ASP A 59 -11.32 -14.18 -0.68
C ASP A 59 -11.16 -12.96 0.26
N LYS A 60 -10.82 -13.22 1.53
CA LYS A 60 -10.57 -12.16 2.52
C LYS A 60 -9.28 -11.40 2.23
N VAL A 61 -8.20 -12.10 1.88
CA VAL A 61 -6.92 -11.46 1.55
C VAL A 61 -7.02 -10.70 0.23
N GLU A 62 -7.74 -11.22 -0.76
CA GLU A 62 -8.04 -10.51 -2.01
C GLU A 62 -8.81 -9.21 -1.74
N ARG A 63 -9.82 -9.26 -0.87
CA ARG A 63 -10.52 -8.05 -0.44
C ARG A 63 -9.59 -7.06 0.28
N LEU A 64 -8.67 -7.50 1.13
CA LEU A 64 -7.67 -6.61 1.75
C LEU A 64 -6.77 -5.94 0.69
N VAL A 65 -6.34 -6.65 -0.35
CA VAL A 65 -5.57 -6.07 -1.46
C VAL A 65 -6.39 -5.01 -2.21
N TYR A 66 -7.69 -5.25 -2.41
CA TYR A 66 -8.60 -4.27 -3.01
C TYR A 66 -8.74 -3.00 -2.14
N GLU A 67 -9.05 -3.14 -0.85
CA GLU A 67 -9.19 -1.99 0.07
C GLU A 67 -7.87 -1.19 0.19
N LEU A 68 -6.70 -1.85 0.23
CA LEU A 68 -5.39 -1.19 0.19
C LEU A 68 -5.15 -0.43 -1.13
N SER A 69 -5.59 -0.98 -2.25
CA SER A 69 -5.48 -0.35 -3.57
C SER A 69 -6.36 0.90 -3.66
N LEU A 70 -7.59 0.83 -3.14
CA LEU A 70 -8.47 2.00 -3.00
C LEU A 70 -7.88 3.07 -2.07
N ALA A 71 -7.40 2.68 -0.89
CA ALA A 71 -6.85 3.61 0.09
C ALA A 71 -5.64 4.38 -0.46
N LYS A 72 -4.77 3.72 -1.23
CA LYS A 72 -3.67 4.35 -1.98
C LYS A 72 -4.19 5.34 -3.03
N GLY A 73 -5.22 4.97 -3.80
CA GLY A 73 -5.83 5.85 -4.79
C GLY A 73 -6.44 7.11 -4.17
N SER A 74 -7.19 6.95 -3.09
CA SER A 74 -7.83 8.06 -2.35
C SER A 74 -6.81 9.02 -1.73
N SER A 75 -5.71 8.51 -1.15
CA SER A 75 -4.67 9.38 -0.57
C SER A 75 -3.90 10.17 -1.65
N LEU A 76 -3.64 9.57 -2.82
CA LEU A 76 -3.07 10.27 -3.97
C LEU A 76 -4.03 11.31 -4.56
N MET A 77 -5.34 11.07 -4.53
CA MET A 77 -6.33 12.05 -4.98
C MET A 77 -6.40 13.25 -4.02
N GLN A 78 -6.36 13.00 -2.70
CA GLN A 78 -6.28 14.07 -1.70
C GLN A 78 -4.99 14.88 -1.82
N SER A 79 -3.82 14.25 -2.00
CA SER A 79 -2.57 15.00 -2.15
C SER A 79 -2.52 15.83 -3.44
N ARG A 80 -3.11 15.35 -4.54
CA ARG A 80 -3.26 16.13 -5.78
C ARG A 80 -4.19 17.33 -5.62
N LEU A 81 -5.32 17.17 -4.93
CA LEU A 81 -6.23 18.28 -4.63
C LEU A 81 -5.59 19.33 -3.72
N GLN A 82 -4.77 18.88 -2.74
CA GLN A 82 -4.11 19.78 -1.80
C GLN A 82 -2.85 20.45 -2.37
N GLY A 83 -2.20 19.84 -3.37
CA GLY A 83 -1.08 20.42 -4.12
C GLY A 83 -1.48 21.44 -5.20
N GLY A 84 -2.77 21.74 -5.35
CA GLY A 84 -3.30 22.67 -6.37
C GLY A 84 -3.42 24.13 -5.94
N VAL A 85 -2.91 24.51 -4.76
CA VAL A 85 -3.05 25.88 -4.20
C VAL A 85 -1.69 26.43 -3.77
N GLY A 86 -1.04 27.18 -4.67
CA GLY A 86 0.20 27.93 -4.37
C GLY A 86 1.14 28.04 -5.57
N GLY A 87 0.92 29.03 -6.45
CA GLY A 87 1.74 29.23 -7.66
C GLY A 87 1.78 30.64 -8.27
N ASP A 88 0.81 31.51 -7.96
CA ASP A 88 0.51 32.75 -8.71
C ASP A 88 -0.10 33.80 -7.73
N VAL A 89 0.06 35.14 -7.81
CA VAL A 89 0.75 36.10 -8.71
C VAL A 89 1.33 37.27 -7.84
N ALA A 90 2.20 38.11 -8.44
CA ALA A 90 2.52 39.50 -8.07
C ALA A 90 3.66 39.73 -7.03
N ALA A 91 4.57 40.69 -7.18
CA ALA A 91 4.83 41.74 -8.21
C ALA A 91 6.37 41.85 -8.42
N GLY A 92 6.98 42.50 -9.41
CA GLY A 92 6.55 43.58 -10.30
C GLY A 92 7.09 44.95 -9.84
N GLY A 93 8.23 45.43 -10.36
CA GLY A 93 8.62 46.86 -10.29
C GLY A 93 10.03 47.23 -9.76
N SER A 94 11.03 47.27 -10.67
CA SER A 94 12.13 48.25 -10.84
C SER A 94 12.82 49.06 -9.69
N THR A 95 14.13 49.31 -9.97
CA THR A 95 14.93 50.56 -9.74
C THR A 95 15.65 50.87 -8.40
N SER A 96 16.97 50.62 -8.42
CA SER A 96 18.09 51.56 -8.15
C SER A 96 18.22 52.36 -6.84
N MET A 97 19.18 51.94 -6.00
CA MET A 97 20.27 52.74 -5.40
C MET A 97 21.48 51.79 -5.20
N GLY A 98 22.76 52.18 -5.17
CA GLY A 98 23.33 53.52 -5.28
C GLY A 98 24.35 53.82 -4.17
N VAL A 99 25.59 53.31 -4.31
CA VAL A 99 26.85 53.80 -3.68
C VAL A 99 27.01 53.74 -2.14
N ALA A 100 28.09 53.12 -1.64
CA ALA A 100 29.16 53.73 -0.81
C ALA A 100 30.01 52.73 0.01
N GLY A 101 31.36 52.87 -0.04
CA GLY A 101 32.33 52.46 0.99
C GLY A 101 32.59 50.95 1.21
N GLY A 102 33.80 50.48 1.54
CA GLY A 102 35.08 51.17 1.75
C GLY A 102 35.68 50.88 3.13
N GLU A 103 36.79 50.11 3.16
CA GLU A 103 37.68 49.88 4.33
C GLU A 103 37.00 49.15 5.54
N ASP A 104 37.69 48.44 6.44
CA ASP A 104 39.03 48.64 7.02
C ASP A 104 39.71 47.29 7.42
N ALA A 105 40.95 47.36 7.89
CA ALA A 105 41.81 46.23 8.27
C ALA A 105 41.96 46.04 9.80
N GLY A 106 42.63 44.96 10.21
CA GLY A 106 43.03 44.67 11.60
C GLY A 106 42.15 43.61 12.29
N SER A 107 42.68 42.67 13.09
CA SER A 107 44.07 42.47 13.56
C SER A 107 44.50 41.01 13.44
#